data_AF-A0A7Y8C1R3-F1
#
_entry.id   AF-A0A7Y8C1R3-F1
#
_cell.length_a   1.000
_cell.length_b   1.000
_cell.length_c   1.000
_cell.angle_alpha   90.00
_cell.angle_beta   90.00
_cell.angle_gamma   90.00
#
_symmetry.space_group_name_H-M   'P 1'
#
loop_
_entity.id
_entity.type
_entity.pdbx_description
1 polymer ?
#
loop_
_entity_poly.entity_id
_entity_poly.type
_entity_poly.pdbx_seq_one_letter_code
_entity_poly.pdbx_strand_id
1 'polypeptide(L)'
;MQRRQFLNTLAAVSVVSPLLLSGRLAEAATSKPVPSELDPARWSPLNQRRLQAVIDQHGVKSASYHPNKRPYAVFDWDNTCIMNDCEEALLVYQMNHLQYKLSPDEFAAVLRQDVPNGPFMKDYLTVDGKPVNMEDIAADVEADYRWLHANYQGLAGSKSLEEIQATDQFKDFFTKLYFMYDAICDSYPVEIGYKWILYFYKNMTTAELQAMAEASNNHDLGDGLRKVKYQSPSSLPGKAGVVADSHFHGIRIHEEIRGLMHTLRANGIDVYVSTASIDDVVRVFAGNPNYGYGVPPENVIGLRLSMTDGKYDSNYLPGWHFNYGPGKTIGIKNILVEKKGYGPVLVAGDSDGDAWMLRDFKETAVGVIVNRMKKGEIGADSQKAAEQLGKADARFVLQGRDEQTGLMIPDEKSIKYGKTERKLLA
;
A
#
# COMPACT_ATOMS: atom_id res chain seq x y z
N MET A 1 58.63 -45.17 -18.67
CA MET A 1 58.38 -43.88 -19.35
C MET A 1 57.18 -43.24 -18.68
N GLN A 2 57.43 -42.44 -17.65
CA GLN A 2 57.27 -40.98 -17.61
C GLN A 2 55.84 -40.52 -17.25
N ARG A 3 55.58 -40.53 -15.93
CA ARG A 3 54.66 -39.61 -15.26
C ARG A 3 55.19 -38.18 -15.41
N ARG A 4 54.36 -37.23 -15.85
CA ARG A 4 54.65 -35.80 -15.76
C ARG A 4 53.98 -35.22 -14.52
N GLN A 5 54.81 -34.70 -13.64
CA GLN A 5 54.47 -33.84 -12.51
C GLN A 5 54.16 -32.43 -13.02
N PHE A 6 53.24 -31.72 -12.37
CA PHE A 6 53.35 -30.27 -12.18
C PHE A 6 52.88 -29.90 -10.77
N LEU A 7 53.89 -29.65 -9.94
CA LEU A 7 54.04 -28.63 -8.89
C LEU A 7 52.79 -28.12 -8.15
N ASN A 8 52.71 -28.53 -6.89
CA ASN A 8 52.03 -27.80 -5.81
C ASN A 8 52.88 -26.58 -5.42
N THR A 9 52.37 -25.38 -5.66
CA THR A 9 52.86 -24.15 -5.04
C THR A 9 52.04 -23.85 -3.79
N LEU A 10 52.67 -23.99 -2.62
CA LEU A 10 52.24 -23.31 -1.41
C LEU A 10 52.35 -21.79 -1.64
N ALA A 11 51.26 -21.06 -1.38
CA ALA A 11 51.29 -19.63 -1.14
C ALA A 11 50.66 -19.37 0.23
N ALA A 12 51.35 -18.54 1.01
CA ALA A 12 51.16 -18.33 2.43
C ALA A 12 49.77 -17.79 2.79
N VAL A 13 49.18 -18.34 3.85
CA VAL A 13 48.06 -17.73 4.57
C VAL A 13 48.62 -16.58 5.37
N SER A 14 48.48 -15.36 4.85
CA SER A 14 48.67 -14.15 5.64
C SER A 14 47.51 -14.02 6.61
N VAL A 15 47.77 -14.25 7.89
CA VAL A 15 46.85 -13.93 8.98
C VAL A 15 46.72 -12.41 9.03
N VAL A 16 45.58 -11.88 8.56
CA VAL A 16 45.23 -10.47 8.76
C VAL A 16 44.62 -10.35 10.15
N SER A 17 45.33 -9.70 11.06
CA SER A 17 44.84 -9.36 12.39
C SER A 17 43.52 -8.58 12.33
N PRO A 18 42.55 -8.86 13.21
CA PRO A 18 41.34 -8.06 13.33
C PRO A 18 41.67 -6.82 14.17
N LEU A 19 42.14 -5.76 13.52
CA LEU A 19 42.20 -4.44 14.14
C LEU A 19 41.50 -3.42 13.23
N LEU A 20 40.40 -2.87 13.78
CA LEU A 20 39.89 -1.53 13.52
C LEU A 20 39.31 -1.26 12.12
N LEU A 21 38.17 -1.88 11.81
CA LEU A 21 37.18 -1.30 10.88
C LEU A 21 35.87 -0.89 11.58
N SER A 22 35.87 -0.80 12.90
CA SER A 22 34.83 -0.12 13.67
C SER A 22 35.15 1.37 13.73
N GLY A 23 34.80 2.14 12.69
CA GLY A 23 34.98 3.60 12.75
C GLY A 23 34.83 4.44 11.48
N ARG A 24 34.20 3.95 10.39
CA ARG A 24 33.96 4.79 9.18
C ARG A 24 32.60 4.57 8.48
N LEU A 25 31.54 4.30 9.25
CA LEU A 25 30.16 4.38 8.75
C LEU A 25 29.27 5.33 9.55
N ALA A 26 29.84 6.08 10.50
CA ALA A 26 29.14 7.11 11.25
C ALA A 26 29.77 8.47 10.94
N GLU A 27 29.48 8.99 9.74
CA GLU A 27 29.46 10.42 9.37
C GLU A 27 29.30 10.52 7.84
N ALA A 28 28.18 10.01 7.31
CA ALA A 28 27.58 10.71 6.20
C ALA A 28 27.07 12.02 6.80
N ALA A 29 27.91 13.05 6.74
CA ALA A 29 27.57 14.39 7.19
C ALA A 29 26.18 14.73 6.63
N THR A 30 25.21 14.89 7.53
CA THR A 30 23.90 15.45 7.24
C THR A 30 24.11 16.89 6.82
N SER A 31 24.56 17.11 5.58
CA SER A 31 24.48 18.41 4.95
C SER A 31 23.00 18.78 4.97
N LYS A 32 22.68 19.96 5.52
CA LYS A 32 21.31 20.47 5.46
C LYS A 32 20.93 20.48 3.97
N PRO A 33 19.80 19.87 3.58
CA PRO A 33 19.42 19.84 2.18
C PRO A 33 19.32 21.27 1.66
N VAL A 34 19.94 21.52 0.50
CA VAL A 34 19.88 22.82 -0.16
C VAL A 34 18.48 22.96 -0.75
N PRO A 35 17.76 24.07 -0.51
CA PRO A 35 16.41 24.24 -1.04
C PRO A 35 16.42 24.17 -2.58
N SER A 36 15.66 23.22 -3.12
CA SER A 36 15.63 22.89 -4.55
C SER A 36 14.30 23.30 -5.20
N GLU A 37 14.32 23.51 -6.51
CA GLU A 37 13.09 23.59 -7.31
C GLU A 37 12.50 22.19 -7.52
N LEU A 38 11.21 22.13 -7.83
CA LEU A 38 10.53 20.89 -8.18
C LEU A 38 10.96 20.45 -9.60
N ASP A 39 11.60 19.28 -9.68
CA ASP A 39 11.90 18.61 -10.94
C ASP A 39 10.61 18.42 -11.76
N PRO A 40 10.56 18.90 -13.02
CA PRO A 40 9.41 18.69 -13.87
C PRO A 40 8.98 17.23 -14.04
N ALA A 41 9.93 16.28 -14.08
CA ALA A 41 9.66 14.84 -14.25
C ALA A 41 8.52 14.56 -15.24
N ARG A 42 7.53 13.72 -14.89
CA ARG A 42 6.28 13.54 -15.66
C ARG A 42 5.08 14.24 -15.03
N TRP A 43 5.30 15.31 -14.27
CA TRP A 43 4.19 16.17 -13.88
C TRP A 43 3.59 16.85 -15.12
N SER A 44 2.28 17.08 -15.13
CA SER A 44 1.72 18.07 -16.07
C SER A 44 2.45 19.41 -15.88
N PRO A 45 2.80 20.14 -16.95
CA PRO A 45 3.37 21.48 -16.84
C PRO A 45 2.52 22.46 -16.02
N LEU A 46 1.18 22.31 -16.00
CA LEU A 46 0.30 23.13 -15.18
C LEU A 46 0.44 22.79 -13.69
N ASN A 47 0.47 21.48 -13.38
CA ASN A 47 0.64 20.99 -12.02
C ASN A 47 2.01 21.33 -11.45
N GLN A 48 3.08 21.14 -12.24
CA GLN A 48 4.44 21.50 -11.84
C GLN A 48 4.51 22.97 -11.40
N ARG A 49 3.94 23.89 -12.20
CA ARG A 49 3.92 25.32 -11.87
C ARG A 49 3.11 25.60 -10.61
N ARG A 50 1.95 24.96 -10.44
CA ARG A 50 1.11 25.15 -9.25
C ARG A 50 1.82 24.65 -7.99
N LEU A 51 2.44 23.48 -8.05
CA LEU A 51 3.19 22.89 -6.95
C LEU A 51 4.43 23.73 -6.60
N GLN A 52 5.18 24.19 -7.61
CA GLN A 52 6.32 25.10 -7.41
C GLN A 52 5.87 26.38 -6.69
N ALA A 53 4.75 26.99 -7.11
CA ALA A 53 4.23 28.18 -6.46
C ALA A 53 3.87 27.94 -4.98
N VAL A 54 3.32 26.77 -4.62
CA VAL A 54 3.07 26.40 -3.21
C VAL A 54 4.38 26.23 -2.45
N ILE A 55 5.39 25.61 -3.05
CA ILE A 55 6.73 25.46 -2.46
C ILE A 55 7.37 26.85 -2.23
N ASP A 56 7.29 27.75 -3.19
CA ASP A 56 7.85 29.10 -3.06
C ASP A 56 7.12 29.93 -2.01
N GLN A 57 5.80 29.79 -1.94
CA GLN A 57 4.95 30.54 -0.99
C GLN A 57 5.17 30.09 0.46
N HIS A 58 5.38 28.79 0.69
CA HIS A 58 5.43 28.21 2.03
C HIS A 58 6.81 27.70 2.45
N GLY A 59 7.75 27.53 1.53
CA GLY A 59 9.08 26.99 1.81
C GLY A 59 10.02 27.99 2.48
N VAL A 60 11.20 27.52 2.86
CA VAL A 60 12.25 28.28 3.59
C VAL A 60 12.72 29.57 2.90
N LYS A 61 12.50 29.70 1.59
CA LYS A 61 12.82 30.94 0.83
C LYS A 61 11.73 32.00 0.95
N SER A 62 10.54 31.64 1.45
CA SER A 62 9.43 32.57 1.65
C SER A 62 9.72 33.55 2.80
N ALA A 63 9.37 34.83 2.59
CA ALA A 63 9.48 35.85 3.64
C ALA A 63 8.58 35.58 4.85
N SER A 64 7.53 34.76 4.70
CA SER A 64 6.62 34.37 5.78
C SER A 64 7.01 33.05 6.46
N TYR A 65 8.15 32.44 6.08
CA TYR A 65 8.60 31.19 6.68
C TYR A 65 9.02 31.37 8.14
N HIS A 66 8.53 30.48 9.01
CA HIS A 66 8.90 30.45 10.41
C HIS A 66 9.46 29.07 10.78
N PRO A 67 10.75 28.94 11.16
CA PRO A 67 11.37 27.65 11.43
C PRO A 67 10.78 26.92 12.65
N ASN A 68 10.14 27.66 13.57
CA ASN A 68 9.43 27.10 14.72
C ASN A 68 7.96 26.74 14.42
N LYS A 69 7.48 27.02 13.20
CA LYS A 69 6.14 26.70 12.70
C LYS A 69 6.24 26.18 11.26
N ARG A 70 6.98 25.09 11.09
CA ARG A 70 7.25 24.49 9.78
C ARG A 70 5.94 24.01 9.12
N PRO A 71 5.60 24.47 7.91
CA PRO A 71 4.46 23.94 7.16
C PRO A 71 4.63 22.43 6.91
N TYR A 72 3.54 21.75 6.58
CA TYR A 72 3.60 20.33 6.28
C TYR A 72 2.62 19.93 5.19
N ALA A 73 2.91 18.80 4.56
CA ALA A 73 2.10 18.16 3.54
C ALA A 73 1.69 16.75 4.01
N VAL A 74 0.52 16.29 3.55
CA VAL A 74 -0.01 14.96 3.85
C VAL A 74 -0.31 14.21 2.56
N PHE A 75 0.10 12.95 2.48
CA PHE A 75 -0.11 12.11 1.30
C PHE A 75 -0.87 10.85 1.69
N ASP A 76 -1.83 10.44 0.88
CA ASP A 76 -2.20 9.03 0.85
C ASP A 76 -1.06 8.18 0.28
N TRP A 77 -1.09 6.87 0.52
CA TRP A 77 -0.07 5.95 0.04
C TRP A 77 -0.48 5.21 -1.22
N ASP A 78 -1.42 4.28 -1.08
CA ASP A 78 -1.84 3.36 -2.13
C ASP A 78 -2.52 4.10 -3.27
N ASN A 79 -2.20 3.80 -4.52
CA ASN A 79 -2.62 4.52 -5.73
C ASN A 79 -2.29 6.02 -5.83
N THR A 80 -1.76 6.64 -4.76
CA THR A 80 -1.29 8.03 -4.70
C THR A 80 0.24 8.11 -4.78
N CYS A 81 0.97 7.60 -3.80
CA CYS A 81 2.44 7.54 -3.79
C CYS A 81 2.99 6.44 -4.68
N ILE A 82 2.23 5.37 -4.86
CA ILE A 82 2.54 4.23 -5.73
C ILE A 82 1.37 3.97 -6.69
N MET A 83 1.62 3.23 -7.77
CA MET A 83 0.58 2.59 -8.56
C MET A 83 0.14 1.31 -7.83
N ASN A 84 -1.17 1.11 -7.75
CA ASN A 84 -1.83 0.02 -7.01
C ASN A 84 -1.57 0.10 -5.51
N ASP A 85 -1.81 -0.99 -4.79
CA ASP A 85 -2.00 -1.01 -3.36
C ASP A 85 -1.05 -2.03 -2.71
N CYS A 86 -0.28 -1.59 -1.72
CA CYS A 86 0.70 -2.43 -1.05
C CYS A 86 0.09 -3.37 -0.01
N GLU A 87 -1.09 -3.06 0.54
CA GLU A 87 -1.81 -3.95 1.46
C GLU A 87 -2.51 -5.06 0.67
N GLU A 88 -3.10 -4.75 -0.48
CA GLU A 88 -3.67 -5.78 -1.37
C GLU A 88 -2.57 -6.67 -2.00
N ALA A 89 -1.43 -6.08 -2.38
CA ALA A 89 -0.27 -6.84 -2.83
C ALA A 89 0.23 -7.77 -1.71
N LEU A 90 0.30 -7.27 -0.47
CA LEU A 90 0.68 -8.05 0.70
C LEU A 90 -0.31 -9.18 1.00
N LEU A 91 -1.63 -8.94 0.87
CA LEU A 91 -2.65 -9.99 1.00
C LEU A 91 -2.37 -11.14 0.02
N VAL A 92 -2.22 -10.82 -1.27
CA VAL A 92 -1.94 -11.83 -2.31
C VAL A 92 -0.60 -12.52 -2.07
N TYR A 93 0.43 -11.79 -1.61
CA TYR A 93 1.72 -12.36 -1.25
C TYR A 93 1.60 -13.33 -0.06
N GLN A 94 0.91 -12.93 1.01
CA GLN A 94 0.67 -13.74 2.20
C GLN A 94 -0.05 -15.03 1.85
N MET A 95 -1.10 -14.95 1.02
CA MET A 95 -1.85 -16.08 0.52
C MET A 95 -0.97 -17.04 -0.29
N ASN A 96 -0.16 -16.50 -1.20
CA ASN A 96 0.72 -17.30 -2.05
C ASN A 96 1.80 -18.05 -1.26
N HIS A 97 2.25 -17.48 -0.14
CA HIS A 97 3.34 -18.04 0.67
C HIS A 97 2.84 -18.71 1.96
N LEU A 98 1.52 -18.74 2.19
CA LEU A 98 0.88 -19.26 3.41
C LEU A 98 1.52 -18.73 4.70
N GLN A 99 1.92 -17.46 4.70
CA GLN A 99 2.61 -16.82 5.83
C GLN A 99 1.60 -16.38 6.90
N TYR A 100 1.03 -17.36 7.60
CA TYR A 100 0.09 -17.15 8.70
C TYR A 100 0.68 -17.68 10.01
N LYS A 101 0.42 -16.99 11.12
CA LYS A 101 0.78 -17.42 12.48
C LYS A 101 -0.44 -17.93 13.26
N LEU A 102 -1.39 -18.51 12.54
CA LEU A 102 -2.69 -18.92 13.05
C LEU A 102 -2.77 -20.45 13.09
N SER A 103 -3.23 -21.00 14.21
CA SER A 103 -3.76 -22.35 14.20
C SER A 103 -5.00 -22.42 13.30
N PRO A 104 -5.42 -23.61 12.83
CA PRO A 104 -6.59 -23.71 11.98
C PRO A 104 -7.88 -23.19 12.63
N ASP A 105 -8.01 -23.32 13.95
CA ASP A 105 -9.19 -22.80 14.68
C ASP A 105 -9.14 -21.27 14.79
N GLU A 106 -7.95 -20.67 15.01
CA GLU A 106 -7.79 -19.22 14.99
C GLU A 106 -8.05 -18.64 13.60
N PHE A 107 -7.55 -19.29 12.54
CA PHE A 107 -7.82 -18.88 11.17
C PHE A 107 -9.31 -18.93 10.86
N ALA A 108 -9.99 -20.02 11.22
CA ALA A 108 -11.43 -20.17 11.04
C ALA A 108 -12.25 -19.10 11.80
N ALA A 109 -11.78 -18.67 12.97
CA ALA A 109 -12.38 -17.60 13.74
C ALA A 109 -12.18 -16.23 13.07
N VAL A 110 -10.95 -15.90 12.68
CA VAL A 110 -10.62 -14.65 11.96
C VAL A 110 -11.41 -14.54 10.66
N LEU A 111 -11.49 -15.62 9.89
CA LEU A 111 -12.19 -15.71 8.61
C LEU A 111 -13.65 -15.24 8.68
N ARG A 112 -14.30 -15.45 9.84
CA ARG A 112 -15.73 -15.12 10.07
C ARG A 112 -15.93 -13.88 10.92
N GLN A 113 -14.86 -13.28 11.41
CA GLN A 113 -14.95 -12.19 12.38
C GLN A 113 -15.60 -10.95 11.73
N ASP A 114 -16.62 -10.41 12.38
CA ASP A 114 -17.36 -9.20 11.98
C ASP A 114 -18.10 -9.28 10.62
N VAL A 115 -18.12 -10.45 9.97
CA VAL A 115 -18.80 -10.65 8.69
C VAL A 115 -20.14 -11.36 8.88
N PRO A 116 -21.27 -10.79 8.45
CA PRO A 116 -22.58 -11.44 8.53
C PRO A 116 -22.67 -12.71 7.67
N ASN A 117 -23.41 -13.72 8.15
CA ASN A 117 -23.83 -14.85 7.32
C ASN A 117 -24.86 -14.41 6.26
N GLY A 118 -25.03 -15.24 5.23
CA GLY A 118 -25.97 -15.06 4.14
C GLY A 118 -25.30 -14.70 2.81
N PRO A 119 -26.10 -14.42 1.78
CA PRO A 119 -25.59 -14.14 0.44
C PRO A 119 -24.85 -12.80 0.41
N PHE A 120 -23.74 -12.75 -0.32
CA PHE A 120 -23.14 -11.51 -0.76
C PHE A 120 -24.05 -10.74 -1.73
N MET A 121 -23.69 -9.52 -2.10
CA MET A 121 -24.46 -8.76 -3.09
C MET A 121 -24.60 -9.53 -4.41
N LYS A 122 -25.69 -9.26 -5.13
CA LYS A 122 -26.19 -10.05 -6.28
C LYS A 122 -25.18 -10.39 -7.39
N ASP A 123 -24.06 -9.68 -7.47
CA ASP A 123 -23.05 -9.85 -8.51
C ASP A 123 -21.97 -10.88 -8.10
N TYR A 124 -21.94 -11.29 -6.82
CA TYR A 124 -21.06 -12.36 -6.32
C TYR A 124 -21.75 -13.72 -6.45
N LEU A 125 -21.51 -14.32 -7.61
CA LEU A 125 -22.07 -15.61 -8.00
C LEU A 125 -20.96 -16.65 -8.23
N THR A 126 -21.33 -17.91 -8.08
CA THR A 126 -20.54 -19.03 -8.60
C THR A 126 -20.44 -18.96 -10.13
N VAL A 127 -19.52 -19.73 -10.71
CA VAL A 127 -19.35 -19.87 -12.17
C VAL A 127 -20.62 -20.39 -12.84
N ASP A 128 -21.47 -21.16 -12.14
CA ASP A 128 -22.77 -21.63 -12.62
C ASP A 128 -23.95 -20.68 -12.26
N GLY A 129 -23.67 -19.48 -11.75
CA GLY A 129 -24.64 -18.41 -11.58
C GLY A 129 -25.49 -18.48 -10.30
N LYS A 130 -25.04 -19.19 -9.27
CA LYS A 130 -25.72 -19.28 -7.96
C LYS A 130 -25.16 -18.23 -7.00
N PRO A 131 -25.99 -17.65 -6.11
CA PRO A 131 -25.50 -16.80 -5.03
C PRO A 131 -24.48 -17.54 -4.15
N VAL A 132 -23.39 -16.86 -3.79
CA VAL A 132 -22.42 -17.36 -2.82
C VAL A 132 -22.78 -16.85 -1.43
N ASN A 133 -22.94 -17.76 -0.46
CA ASN A 133 -23.16 -17.40 0.94
C ASN A 133 -21.84 -17.38 1.72
N MET A 134 -21.71 -16.42 2.64
CA MET A 134 -20.53 -16.24 3.48
C MET A 134 -20.17 -17.52 4.27
N GLU A 135 -21.15 -18.17 4.91
CA GLU A 135 -20.91 -19.35 5.74
C GLU A 135 -20.42 -20.56 4.95
N ASP A 136 -20.87 -20.70 3.70
CA ASP A 136 -20.52 -21.80 2.82
C ASP A 136 -19.09 -21.64 2.29
N ILE A 137 -18.74 -20.45 1.81
CA ILE A 137 -17.38 -20.18 1.33
C ILE A 137 -16.36 -20.16 2.47
N ALA A 138 -16.75 -19.66 3.65
CA ALA A 138 -15.90 -19.71 4.83
C ALA A 138 -15.63 -21.16 5.28
N ALA A 139 -16.62 -22.06 5.17
CA ALA A 139 -16.43 -23.47 5.48
C ALA A 139 -15.47 -24.17 4.51
N ASP A 140 -15.50 -23.80 3.23
CA ASP A 140 -14.57 -24.33 2.22
C ASP A 140 -13.14 -23.85 2.47
N VAL A 141 -12.93 -22.53 2.63
CA VAL A 141 -11.62 -21.94 2.90
C VAL A 141 -11.03 -22.47 4.21
N GLU A 142 -11.86 -22.66 5.24
CA GLU A 142 -11.42 -23.31 6.48
C GLU A 142 -10.94 -24.75 6.26
N ALA A 143 -11.69 -25.54 5.49
CA ALA A 143 -11.33 -26.93 5.20
C ALA A 143 -10.00 -27.01 4.43
N ASP A 144 -9.80 -26.14 3.45
CA ASP A 144 -8.53 -26.07 2.72
C ASP A 144 -7.41 -25.60 3.64
N TYR A 145 -7.62 -24.56 4.45
CA TYR A 145 -6.58 -24.09 5.36
C TYR A 145 -6.15 -25.16 6.37
N ARG A 146 -7.09 -25.94 6.92
CA ARG A 146 -6.79 -27.11 7.77
C ARG A 146 -5.90 -28.11 7.04
N TRP A 147 -6.19 -28.40 5.78
CA TRP A 147 -5.38 -29.29 4.96
C TRP A 147 -3.98 -28.70 4.68
N LEU A 148 -3.91 -27.44 4.27
CA LEU A 148 -2.67 -26.73 3.98
C LEU A 148 -1.77 -26.68 5.22
N HIS A 149 -2.34 -26.36 6.38
CA HIS A 149 -1.63 -26.34 7.66
C HIS A 149 -1.03 -27.70 8.01
N ALA A 150 -1.77 -28.79 7.78
CA ALA A 150 -1.28 -30.15 8.06
C ALA A 150 -0.24 -30.67 7.04
N ASN A 151 -0.12 -30.04 5.87
CA ASN A 151 0.68 -30.56 4.76
C ASN A 151 1.87 -29.69 4.38
N TYR A 152 1.81 -28.37 4.58
CA TYR A 152 2.88 -27.45 4.22
C TYR A 152 4.02 -27.43 5.26
N GLN A 153 5.26 -27.54 4.81
CA GLN A 153 6.46 -27.52 5.68
C GLN A 153 6.67 -26.20 6.43
N GLY A 154 6.11 -25.08 5.95
CA GLY A 154 6.13 -23.81 6.66
C GLY A 154 5.16 -23.75 7.85
N LEU A 155 4.30 -24.77 8.00
CA LEU A 155 3.32 -24.94 9.06
C LEU A 155 3.60 -26.28 9.78
N ALA A 156 2.65 -27.21 9.83
CA ALA A 156 2.79 -28.48 10.56
C ALA A 156 3.08 -29.70 9.68
N GLY A 157 3.26 -29.50 8.37
CA GLY A 157 3.46 -30.60 7.41
C GLY A 157 4.91 -30.75 6.95
N SER A 158 5.08 -31.33 5.76
CA SER A 158 6.40 -31.66 5.19
C SER A 158 6.55 -31.36 3.71
N LYS A 159 5.48 -30.97 3.01
CA LYS A 159 5.51 -30.63 1.58
C LYS A 159 6.13 -29.26 1.38
N SER A 160 6.90 -29.12 0.31
CA SER A 160 7.44 -27.84 -0.14
C SER A 160 6.32 -26.88 -0.57
N LEU A 161 6.63 -25.58 -0.65
CA LEU A 161 5.66 -24.59 -1.12
C LEU A 161 5.22 -24.88 -2.56
N GLU A 162 6.14 -25.30 -3.43
CA GLU A 162 5.86 -25.65 -4.82
C GLU A 162 4.87 -26.84 -4.91
N GLU A 163 5.08 -27.89 -4.13
CA GLU A 163 4.14 -29.03 -4.06
C GLU A 163 2.76 -28.60 -3.54
N ILE A 164 2.71 -27.68 -2.57
CA ILE A 164 1.46 -27.15 -2.04
C ILE A 164 0.74 -26.32 -3.11
N GLN A 165 1.43 -25.39 -3.77
CA GLN A 165 0.86 -24.52 -4.79
C GLN A 165 0.31 -25.30 -6.00
N ALA A 166 0.85 -26.48 -6.29
CA ALA A 166 0.35 -27.36 -7.34
C ALA A 166 -0.99 -28.04 -7.00
N THR A 167 -1.37 -28.11 -5.72
CA THR A 167 -2.57 -28.83 -5.25
C THR A 167 -3.86 -28.08 -5.55
N ASP A 168 -4.97 -28.81 -5.63
CA ASP A 168 -6.28 -28.21 -5.80
C ASP A 168 -6.74 -27.49 -4.51
N GLN A 169 -6.35 -27.98 -3.33
CA GLN A 169 -6.63 -27.34 -2.03
C GLN A 169 -6.03 -25.93 -1.96
N PHE A 170 -4.79 -25.75 -2.43
CA PHE A 170 -4.19 -24.42 -2.48
C PHE A 170 -4.92 -23.50 -3.46
N LYS A 171 -5.28 -23.99 -4.65
CA LYS A 171 -5.98 -23.18 -5.66
C LYS A 171 -7.39 -22.79 -5.22
N ASP A 172 -8.09 -23.69 -4.53
CA ASP A 172 -9.42 -23.42 -3.97
C ASP A 172 -9.31 -22.42 -2.81
N PHE A 173 -8.42 -22.65 -1.84
CA PHE A 173 -8.09 -21.71 -0.76
C PHE A 173 -7.79 -20.31 -1.30
N PHE A 174 -6.83 -20.21 -2.21
CA PHE A 174 -6.36 -18.94 -2.75
C PHE A 174 -7.50 -18.19 -3.46
N THR A 175 -8.24 -18.89 -4.34
CA THR A 175 -9.29 -18.22 -5.10
C THR A 175 -10.47 -17.82 -4.21
N LYS A 176 -10.91 -18.72 -3.32
CA LYS A 176 -12.06 -18.46 -2.45
C LYS A 176 -11.76 -17.41 -1.39
N LEU A 177 -10.56 -17.42 -0.80
CA LEU A 177 -10.19 -16.38 0.17
C LEU A 177 -10.09 -15.00 -0.49
N TYR A 178 -9.54 -14.91 -1.70
CA TYR A 178 -9.51 -13.64 -2.44
C TYR A 178 -10.93 -13.19 -2.84
N PHE A 179 -11.76 -14.11 -3.34
CA PHE A 179 -13.16 -13.84 -3.64
C PHE A 179 -13.92 -13.33 -2.41
N MET A 180 -13.66 -13.90 -1.22
CA MET A 180 -14.24 -13.42 0.03
C MET A 180 -13.84 -11.99 0.33
N TYR A 181 -12.57 -11.61 0.15
CA TYR A 181 -12.12 -10.24 0.36
C TYR A 181 -12.90 -9.24 -0.50
N ASP A 182 -12.93 -9.47 -1.83
CA ASP A 182 -13.65 -8.60 -2.75
C ASP A 182 -15.15 -8.57 -2.41
N ALA A 183 -15.75 -9.74 -2.16
CA ALA A 183 -17.17 -9.85 -1.82
C ALA A 183 -17.55 -9.12 -0.53
N ILE A 184 -16.70 -9.18 0.49
CA ILE A 184 -16.92 -8.48 1.77
C ILE A 184 -16.81 -6.97 1.57
N CYS A 185 -15.80 -6.50 0.85
CA CYS A 185 -15.58 -5.08 0.56
C CYS A 185 -16.74 -4.45 -0.21
N ASP A 186 -17.32 -5.18 -1.18
CA ASP A 186 -18.40 -4.66 -2.01
C ASP A 186 -19.80 -4.85 -1.38
N SER A 187 -20.01 -5.88 -0.55
CA SER A 187 -21.34 -6.19 0.02
C SER A 187 -21.66 -5.43 1.31
N TYR A 188 -20.65 -4.96 2.05
CA TYR A 188 -20.81 -4.43 3.40
C TYR A 188 -20.16 -3.05 3.55
N PRO A 189 -20.40 -2.33 4.67
CA PRO A 189 -19.66 -1.10 4.94
C PRO A 189 -18.14 -1.33 4.86
N VAL A 190 -17.43 -0.41 4.20
CA VAL A 190 -15.99 -0.50 3.90
C VAL A 190 -15.13 -0.88 5.11
N GLU A 191 -15.54 -0.46 6.30
CA GLU A 191 -14.85 -0.78 7.55
C GLU A 191 -14.72 -2.28 7.83
N ILE A 192 -15.69 -3.08 7.38
CA ILE A 192 -15.68 -4.53 7.61
C ILE A 192 -14.56 -5.16 6.78
N GLY A 193 -14.55 -4.96 5.46
CA GLY A 193 -13.53 -5.55 4.57
C GLY A 193 -12.11 -5.05 4.86
N TYR A 194 -11.95 -3.75 5.10
CA TYR A 194 -10.63 -3.15 5.35
C TYR A 194 -10.02 -3.61 6.67
N LYS A 195 -10.83 -3.83 7.72
CA LYS A 195 -10.32 -4.39 8.98
C LYS A 195 -10.05 -5.88 8.86
N TRP A 196 -10.90 -6.60 8.12
CA TRP A 196 -10.88 -8.05 8.03
C TRP A 196 -9.56 -8.60 7.48
N ILE A 197 -8.97 -7.99 6.44
CA ILE A 197 -7.66 -8.44 5.92
C ILE A 197 -6.54 -8.29 6.94
N LEU A 198 -6.60 -7.27 7.80
CA LEU A 198 -5.56 -7.02 8.81
C LEU A 198 -5.60 -8.07 9.92
N TYR A 199 -6.77 -8.63 10.21
CA TYR A 199 -6.96 -9.60 11.29
C TYR A 199 -6.15 -10.89 11.06
N PHE A 200 -5.75 -11.19 9.83
CA PHE A 200 -4.85 -12.31 9.51
C PHE A 200 -3.40 -12.10 9.98
N TYR A 201 -3.04 -10.91 10.45
CA TYR A 201 -1.74 -10.65 11.07
C TYR A 201 -1.66 -11.07 12.53
N LYS A 202 -2.78 -11.53 13.12
CA LYS A 202 -2.81 -12.00 14.50
C LYS A 202 -1.67 -13.00 14.78
N ASN A 203 -1.09 -12.89 15.97
CA ASN A 203 0.09 -13.60 16.47
C ASN A 203 1.44 -13.22 15.83
N MET A 204 1.49 -12.39 14.78
CA MET A 204 2.74 -11.83 14.28
C MET A 204 3.24 -10.71 15.18
N THR A 205 4.56 -10.59 15.32
CA THR A 205 5.20 -9.35 15.80
C THR A 205 5.22 -8.29 14.69
N THR A 206 5.40 -7.02 15.04
CA THR A 206 5.60 -5.94 14.05
C THR A 206 6.76 -6.26 13.11
N ALA A 207 7.88 -6.79 13.62
CA ALA A 207 9.04 -7.13 12.81
C ALA A 207 8.74 -8.23 11.78
N GLU A 208 7.94 -9.24 12.13
CA GLU A 208 7.52 -10.30 11.20
C GLU A 208 6.61 -9.75 10.11
N LEU A 209 5.62 -8.91 10.45
CA LEU A 209 4.75 -8.26 9.45
C LEU A 209 5.57 -7.37 8.52
N GLN A 210 6.49 -6.57 9.05
CA GLN A 210 7.32 -5.67 8.26
C GLN A 210 8.28 -6.40 7.33
N ALA A 211 8.84 -7.54 7.77
CA ALA A 211 9.65 -8.39 6.90
C ALA A 211 8.84 -8.98 5.75
N MET A 212 7.60 -9.42 6.01
CA MET A 212 6.68 -9.91 4.98
C MET A 212 6.29 -8.78 4.00
N ALA A 213 5.99 -7.58 4.50
CA ALA A 213 5.70 -6.40 3.69
C ALA A 213 6.88 -6.00 2.80
N GLU A 214 8.12 -6.04 3.30
CA GLU A 214 9.31 -5.78 2.48
C GLU A 214 9.47 -6.82 1.37
N ALA A 215 9.26 -8.10 1.69
CA ALA A 215 9.33 -9.18 0.72
C ALA A 215 8.25 -9.07 -0.38
N SER A 216 7.01 -8.72 0.00
CA SER A 216 5.92 -8.44 -0.94
C SER A 216 6.26 -7.23 -1.82
N ASN A 217 6.63 -6.08 -1.24
CA ASN A 217 6.99 -4.89 -2.00
C ASN A 217 8.09 -5.17 -3.04
N ASN A 218 9.14 -5.93 -2.64
CA ASN A 218 10.22 -6.31 -3.56
C ASN A 218 9.75 -7.24 -4.68
N HIS A 219 8.86 -8.19 -4.38
CA HIS A 219 8.26 -9.07 -5.36
C HIS A 219 7.41 -8.29 -6.37
N ASP A 220 6.46 -7.51 -5.88
CA ASP A 220 5.46 -6.81 -6.68
C ASP A 220 6.03 -5.65 -7.50
N LEU A 221 7.11 -5.01 -7.04
CA LEU A 221 7.88 -4.05 -7.86
C LEU A 221 8.60 -4.74 -9.03
N GLY A 222 9.01 -6.01 -8.84
CA GLY A 222 9.61 -6.83 -9.89
C GLY A 222 8.60 -7.50 -10.81
N ASP A 223 7.33 -7.61 -10.40
CA ASP A 223 6.29 -8.27 -11.17
C ASP A 223 5.68 -7.36 -12.26
N GLY A 224 5.09 -7.95 -13.29
CA GLY A 224 4.43 -7.25 -14.39
C GLY A 224 3.04 -6.74 -14.05
N LEU A 225 2.69 -5.53 -14.49
CA LEU A 225 1.34 -4.97 -14.33
C LEU A 225 0.33 -5.70 -15.22
N ARG A 226 -0.52 -6.55 -14.61
CA ARG A 226 -1.50 -7.35 -15.36
C ARG A 226 -2.72 -7.69 -14.53
N LYS A 227 -3.86 -7.79 -15.21
CA LYS A 227 -5.08 -8.36 -14.63
C LYS A 227 -5.06 -9.88 -14.78
N VAL A 228 -5.11 -10.60 -13.65
CA VAL A 228 -5.13 -12.08 -13.61
C VAL A 228 -6.49 -12.54 -13.16
N LYS A 229 -7.08 -13.49 -13.89
CA LYS A 229 -8.31 -14.17 -13.46
C LYS A 229 -7.95 -15.39 -12.61
N TYR A 230 -8.54 -15.48 -11.43
CA TYR A 230 -8.51 -16.65 -10.57
C TYR A 230 -9.80 -17.45 -10.76
N GLN A 231 -9.69 -18.78 -10.71
CA GLN A 231 -10.85 -19.65 -10.72
C GLN A 231 -10.55 -20.85 -9.83
N SER A 232 -11.46 -21.13 -8.92
CA SER A 232 -11.36 -22.27 -8.01
C SER A 232 -11.54 -23.58 -8.80
N PRO A 233 -10.90 -24.69 -8.40
CA PRO A 233 -10.89 -25.91 -9.18
C PRO A 233 -12.26 -26.61 -9.19
N SER A 234 -12.69 -27.08 -10.36
CA SER A 234 -13.96 -27.82 -10.49
C SER A 234 -13.96 -29.20 -9.82
N SER A 235 -12.78 -29.72 -9.48
CA SER A 235 -12.59 -30.95 -8.68
C SER A 235 -12.91 -30.75 -7.19
N LEU A 236 -12.87 -29.51 -6.69
CA LEU A 236 -13.20 -29.15 -5.30
C LEU A 236 -14.23 -28.01 -5.26
N PRO A 237 -15.49 -28.24 -5.69
CA PRO A 237 -16.49 -27.19 -5.65
C PRO A 237 -16.82 -26.74 -4.21
N GLY A 238 -16.64 -27.61 -3.22
CA GLY A 238 -17.01 -27.33 -1.84
C GLY A 238 -18.51 -27.04 -1.68
N LYS A 239 -18.89 -26.39 -0.59
CA LYS A 239 -20.26 -25.94 -0.31
C LYS A 239 -20.62 -24.70 -1.11
N ALA A 240 -19.68 -23.78 -1.28
CA ALA A 240 -19.91 -22.53 -1.99
C ALA A 240 -20.08 -22.73 -3.50
N GLY A 241 -19.55 -23.83 -4.05
CA GLY A 241 -19.42 -24.02 -5.48
C GLY A 241 -18.13 -23.41 -6.04
N VAL A 242 -17.98 -23.51 -7.37
CA VAL A 242 -16.80 -22.97 -8.06
C VAL A 242 -16.96 -21.45 -8.18
N VAL A 243 -15.98 -20.70 -7.69
CA VAL A 243 -15.97 -19.23 -7.79
C VAL A 243 -14.81 -18.76 -8.68
N ALA A 244 -14.91 -17.53 -9.17
CA ALA A 244 -13.86 -16.91 -9.94
C ALA A 244 -13.81 -15.41 -9.63
N ASP A 245 -12.61 -14.85 -9.63
CA ASP A 245 -12.40 -13.42 -9.43
C ASP A 245 -11.24 -12.91 -10.29
N SER A 246 -10.90 -11.62 -10.23
CA SER A 246 -9.76 -11.06 -10.94
C SER A 246 -9.04 -9.96 -10.17
N HIS A 247 -7.77 -10.22 -9.86
CA HIS A 247 -6.87 -9.26 -9.22
C HIS A 247 -5.97 -8.55 -10.23
N PHE A 248 -5.57 -7.31 -9.93
CA PHE A 248 -4.58 -6.58 -10.71
C PHE A 248 -3.22 -6.62 -10.00
N HIS A 249 -2.27 -7.36 -10.59
CA HIS A 249 -0.95 -7.60 -10.00
C HIS A 249 0.05 -6.50 -10.29
N GLY A 250 1.04 -6.41 -9.39
CA GLY A 250 2.22 -5.56 -9.52
C GLY A 250 1.98 -4.13 -9.04
N ILE A 251 3.03 -3.52 -8.52
CA ILE A 251 3.02 -2.12 -8.03
C ILE A 251 4.13 -1.31 -8.70
N ARG A 252 4.01 0.01 -8.76
CA ARG A 252 5.08 0.90 -9.28
C ARG A 252 5.26 2.12 -8.41
N ILE A 253 6.49 2.60 -8.32
CA ILE A 253 6.80 3.87 -7.67
C ILE A 253 6.34 5.03 -8.56
N HIS A 254 5.54 5.95 -8.01
CA HIS A 254 5.34 7.25 -8.64
C HIS A 254 6.53 8.16 -8.32
N GLU A 255 7.50 8.17 -9.22
CA GLU A 255 8.74 8.94 -9.11
C GLU A 255 8.50 10.43 -8.86
N GLU A 256 7.43 10.96 -9.46
CA GLU A 256 6.97 12.34 -9.34
C GLU A 256 6.58 12.70 -7.89
N ILE A 257 5.87 11.80 -7.21
CA ILE A 257 5.46 11.99 -5.80
C ILE A 257 6.65 11.78 -4.88
N ARG A 258 7.51 10.79 -5.16
CA ARG A 258 8.76 10.57 -4.44
C ARG A 258 9.66 11.82 -4.50
N GLY A 259 9.84 12.38 -5.69
CA GLY A 259 10.59 13.62 -5.93
C GLY A 259 9.96 14.81 -5.22
N LEU A 260 8.63 14.96 -5.28
CA LEU A 260 7.91 16.02 -4.56
C LEU A 260 8.15 15.94 -3.05
N MET A 261 8.10 14.76 -2.44
CA MET A 261 8.37 14.60 -1.00
C MET A 261 9.80 15.03 -0.63
N HIS A 262 10.80 14.73 -1.46
CA HIS A 262 12.17 15.20 -1.25
C HIS A 262 12.28 16.72 -1.36
N THR A 263 11.71 17.30 -2.42
CA THR A 263 11.72 18.75 -2.63
C THR A 263 11.01 19.48 -1.51
N LEU A 264 9.87 18.98 -1.01
CA LEU A 264 9.16 19.56 0.13
C LEU A 264 10.04 19.61 1.38
N ARG A 265 10.67 18.48 1.75
CA ARG A 265 11.57 18.42 2.92
C ARG A 265 12.79 19.31 2.76
N ALA A 266 13.38 19.37 1.55
CA ALA A 266 14.51 20.25 1.25
C ALA A 266 14.13 21.74 1.35
N ASN A 267 12.87 22.08 1.11
CA ASN A 267 12.32 23.43 1.30
C ASN A 267 11.70 23.66 2.68
N GLY A 268 11.96 22.78 3.65
CA GLY A 268 11.52 22.95 5.03
C GLY A 268 10.02 22.78 5.27
N ILE A 269 9.34 22.05 4.37
CA ILE A 269 7.96 21.59 4.51
C ILE A 269 8.01 20.11 4.96
N ASP A 270 7.46 19.80 6.13
CA ASP A 270 7.47 18.45 6.67
C ASP A 270 6.51 17.54 5.86
N VAL A 271 6.81 16.25 5.75
CA VAL A 271 6.04 15.28 4.97
C VAL A 271 5.47 14.21 5.89
N TYR A 272 4.17 13.97 5.77
CA TYR A 272 3.40 12.95 6.48
C TYR A 272 2.63 12.07 5.51
N VAL A 273 2.32 10.86 5.94
CA VAL A 273 1.45 9.91 5.22
C VAL A 273 0.22 9.64 6.07
N SER A 274 -0.96 9.63 5.44
CA SER A 274 -2.23 9.23 6.01
C SER A 274 -2.89 8.18 5.13
N THR A 275 -2.71 6.90 5.47
CA THR A 275 -3.10 5.73 4.66
C THR A 275 -4.32 5.00 5.26
N ALA A 276 -5.13 4.37 4.41
CA ALA A 276 -6.16 3.44 4.85
C ALA A 276 -5.63 1.99 5.04
N SER A 277 -4.35 1.75 4.77
CA SER A 277 -3.62 0.52 5.05
C SER A 277 -3.10 0.51 6.49
N ILE A 278 -2.62 -0.63 7.00
CA ILE A 278 -2.06 -0.66 8.37
C ILE A 278 -0.73 0.09 8.37
N ASP A 279 -0.54 0.95 9.38
CA ASP A 279 0.60 1.87 9.37
C ASP A 279 1.96 1.16 9.33
N ASP A 280 2.09 0.01 9.97
CA ASP A 280 3.32 -0.79 9.97
C ASP A 280 3.70 -1.36 8.60
N VAL A 281 2.75 -1.63 7.70
CA VAL A 281 3.04 -2.06 6.32
C VAL A 281 3.56 -0.86 5.51
N VAL A 282 2.85 0.27 5.57
CA VAL A 282 3.24 1.49 4.83
C VAL A 282 4.56 2.07 5.33
N ARG A 283 4.88 1.96 6.63
CA ARG A 283 6.19 2.38 7.18
C ARG A 283 7.37 1.69 6.48
N VAL A 284 7.22 0.44 6.07
CA VAL A 284 8.27 -0.28 5.32
C VAL A 284 8.51 0.41 3.98
N PHE A 285 7.46 0.62 3.20
CA PHE A 285 7.60 1.19 1.86
C PHE A 285 8.02 2.67 1.92
N ALA A 286 7.42 3.44 2.84
CA ALA A 286 7.68 4.87 2.96
C ALA A 286 9.05 5.20 3.57
N GLY A 287 9.56 4.36 4.47
CA GLY A 287 10.79 4.60 5.22
C GLY A 287 12.03 3.91 4.66
N ASN A 288 11.90 2.75 4.01
CA ASN A 288 13.06 1.95 3.60
C ASN A 288 13.84 2.64 2.45
N PRO A 289 15.17 2.83 2.59
CA PRO A 289 16.00 3.47 1.58
C PRO A 289 15.95 2.81 0.19
N ASN A 290 15.63 1.51 0.11
CA ASN A 290 15.50 0.78 -1.16
C ASN A 290 14.41 1.38 -2.07
N TYR A 291 13.37 1.99 -1.49
CA TYR A 291 12.27 2.60 -2.22
C TYR A 291 12.41 4.12 -2.36
N GLY A 292 13.24 4.73 -1.50
CA GLY A 292 13.72 6.09 -1.67
C GLY A 292 12.72 7.20 -1.32
N TYR A 293 11.65 6.94 -0.57
CA TYR A 293 10.74 8.01 -0.12
C TYR A 293 11.25 8.75 1.13
N GLY A 294 11.96 8.06 2.03
CA GLY A 294 12.60 8.65 3.20
C GLY A 294 11.62 9.32 4.18
N VAL A 295 10.41 8.78 4.31
CA VAL A 295 9.43 9.24 5.31
C VAL A 295 9.74 8.58 6.66
N PRO A 296 9.95 9.35 7.74
CA PRO A 296 10.17 8.78 9.07
C PRO A 296 8.95 7.95 9.52
N PRO A 297 9.15 6.83 10.24
CA PRO A 297 8.05 5.95 10.65
C PRO A 297 7.01 6.66 11.55
N GLU A 298 7.41 7.64 12.34
CA GLU A 298 6.54 8.47 13.17
C GLU A 298 5.65 9.43 12.37
N ASN A 299 5.95 9.63 11.09
CA ASN A 299 5.18 10.48 10.19
C ASN A 299 4.12 9.70 9.39
N VAL A 300 3.93 8.40 9.66
CA VAL A 300 2.92 7.55 9.02
C VAL A 300 1.76 7.32 9.98
N ILE A 301 0.57 7.76 9.55
CA ILE A 301 -0.72 7.58 10.21
C ILE A 301 -1.51 6.59 9.36
N GLY A 302 -1.98 5.51 9.95
CA GLY A 302 -2.74 4.47 9.25
C GLY A 302 -3.75 3.78 10.14
N LEU A 303 -4.33 2.69 9.64
CA LEU A 303 -5.11 1.79 10.47
C LEU A 303 -4.21 1.13 11.52
N ARG A 304 -4.80 0.73 12.64
CA ARG A 304 -4.11 0.10 13.76
C ARG A 304 -4.93 -1.04 14.35
N LEU A 305 -4.22 -2.12 14.65
CA LEU A 305 -4.75 -3.21 15.47
C LEU A 305 -4.21 -3.09 16.90
N SER A 306 -4.94 -3.70 17.82
CA SER A 306 -4.47 -3.92 19.18
C SER A 306 -3.31 -4.92 19.19
N MET A 307 -2.49 -4.86 20.24
CA MET A 307 -1.41 -5.82 20.45
C MET A 307 -1.45 -6.38 21.88
N THR A 308 -1.11 -7.66 22.00
CA THR A 308 -0.88 -8.34 23.28
C THR A 308 0.52 -8.94 23.25
N ASP A 309 1.33 -8.65 24.28
CA ASP A 309 2.72 -9.14 24.41
C ASP A 309 3.59 -8.90 23.16
N GLY A 310 3.44 -7.74 22.52
CA GLY A 310 4.19 -7.33 21.33
C GLY A 310 3.77 -8.04 20.03
N LYS A 311 2.62 -8.71 20.03
CA LYS A 311 2.04 -9.37 18.85
C LYS A 311 0.67 -8.78 18.52
N TYR A 312 0.33 -8.73 17.24
CA TYR A 312 -0.99 -8.31 16.79
C TYR A 312 -2.08 -9.24 17.34
N ASP A 313 -3.19 -8.60 17.73
CA ASP A 313 -4.47 -9.26 17.92
C ASP A 313 -5.37 -9.02 16.69
N SER A 314 -6.48 -9.75 16.57
CA SER A 314 -7.46 -9.56 15.49
C SER A 314 -8.50 -8.48 15.84
N ASN A 315 -8.15 -7.47 16.63
CA ASN A 315 -9.06 -6.42 17.05
C ASN A 315 -8.55 -5.05 16.63
N TYR A 316 -9.41 -4.25 16.00
CA TYR A 316 -9.08 -2.85 15.71
C TYR A 316 -8.76 -2.09 17.01
N LEU A 317 -7.77 -1.20 16.98
CA LEU A 317 -7.32 -0.46 18.17
C LEU A 317 -8.47 0.40 18.74
N PRO A 318 -8.96 0.14 19.96
CA PRO A 318 -10.08 0.89 20.52
C PRO A 318 -9.78 2.39 20.65
N GLY A 319 -10.73 3.22 20.25
CA GLY A 319 -10.60 4.69 20.29
C GLY A 319 -9.70 5.27 19.19
N TRP A 320 -9.09 4.44 18.34
CA TRP A 320 -8.39 4.91 17.15
C TRP A 320 -9.41 5.23 16.04
N HIS A 321 -9.13 6.27 15.25
CA HIS A 321 -10.00 6.66 14.14
C HIS A 321 -9.84 5.67 12.98
N PHE A 322 -10.93 5.30 12.34
CA PHE A 322 -10.87 4.52 11.10
C PHE A 322 -10.33 5.42 9.97
N ASN A 323 -9.06 5.29 9.61
CA ASN A 323 -8.30 6.23 8.77
C ASN A 323 -8.66 6.18 7.25
N TYR A 324 -9.94 6.32 6.95
CA TYR A 324 -10.53 6.34 5.61
C TYR A 324 -11.62 7.42 5.55
N GLY A 325 -11.73 8.11 4.40
CA GLY A 325 -12.74 9.12 4.16
C GLY A 325 -12.66 10.25 5.20
N PRO A 326 -13.77 10.60 5.89
CA PRO A 326 -13.74 11.59 6.98
C PRO A 326 -12.75 11.26 8.10
N GLY A 327 -12.45 9.98 8.31
CA GLY A 327 -11.53 9.52 9.34
C GLY A 327 -10.09 9.98 9.12
N LYS A 328 -9.65 10.20 7.87
CA LYS A 328 -8.34 10.82 7.59
C LYS A 328 -8.26 12.26 8.10
N THR A 329 -9.33 13.04 7.94
CA THR A 329 -9.42 14.38 8.54
C THR A 329 -9.32 14.31 10.06
N ILE A 330 -10.03 13.38 10.70
CA ILE A 330 -10.00 13.18 12.15
C ILE A 330 -8.58 12.82 12.61
N GLY A 331 -7.93 11.87 11.93
CA GLY A 331 -6.56 11.46 12.23
C GLY A 331 -5.55 12.60 12.15
N ILE A 332 -5.58 13.35 11.05
CA ILE A 332 -4.72 14.52 10.87
C ILE A 332 -4.98 15.58 11.95
N LYS A 333 -6.25 15.81 12.33
CA LYS A 333 -6.60 16.76 13.39
C LYS A 333 -6.03 16.34 14.74
N ASN A 334 -6.27 15.10 15.14
CA ASN A 334 -5.86 14.56 16.45
C ASN A 334 -4.34 14.43 16.58
N ILE A 335 -3.60 14.21 15.49
CA ILE A 335 -2.17 13.91 15.57
C ILE A 335 -1.32 15.13 15.17
N LEU A 336 -1.69 15.80 14.07
CA LEU A 336 -0.87 16.85 13.49
C LEU A 336 -1.37 18.24 13.89
N VAL A 337 -2.67 18.51 13.75
CA VAL A 337 -3.21 19.85 14.08
C VAL A 337 -3.16 20.09 15.58
N GLU A 338 -3.48 19.10 16.42
CA GLU A 338 -3.36 19.22 17.88
C GLU A 338 -1.93 19.59 18.30
N LYS A 339 -0.91 19.01 17.66
CA LYS A 339 0.51 19.26 17.95
C LYS A 339 1.04 20.57 17.34
N LYS A 340 0.67 20.89 16.10
CA LYS A 340 1.24 22.01 15.33
C LYS A 340 0.39 23.29 15.44
N GLY A 341 -0.92 23.16 15.65
CA GLY A 341 -1.87 24.27 15.73
C GLY A 341 -2.36 24.81 14.38
N TYR A 342 -2.07 24.13 13.27
CA TYR A 342 -2.47 24.51 11.90
C TYR A 342 -2.58 23.27 11.02
N GLY A 343 -3.33 23.37 9.90
CA GLY A 343 -3.51 22.32 8.90
C GLY A 343 -2.37 22.18 7.87
N PRO A 344 -2.39 21.13 7.03
CA PRO A 344 -1.43 20.95 5.95
C PRO A 344 -1.56 22.03 4.87
N VAL A 345 -0.46 22.38 4.20
CA VAL A 345 -0.48 23.30 3.05
C VAL A 345 -0.69 22.58 1.72
N LEU A 346 -0.42 21.26 1.69
CA LEU A 346 -0.60 20.39 0.54
C LEU A 346 -1.17 19.06 1.00
N VAL A 347 -2.15 18.54 0.27
CA VAL A 347 -2.67 17.18 0.48
C VAL A 347 -2.70 16.43 -0.85
N ALA A 348 -2.32 15.17 -0.87
CA ALA A 348 -2.41 14.31 -2.06
C ALA A 348 -3.25 13.05 -1.78
N GLY A 349 -4.08 12.65 -2.75
CA GLY A 349 -4.94 11.47 -2.68
C GLY A 349 -5.44 11.02 -4.05
N ASP A 350 -6.26 9.98 -4.11
CA ASP A 350 -6.74 9.40 -5.38
C ASP A 350 -8.16 8.80 -5.33
N SER A 351 -8.74 8.67 -4.13
CA SER A 351 -9.99 7.96 -3.91
C SER A 351 -10.96 8.71 -2.99
N ASP A 352 -12.19 8.19 -2.85
CA ASP A 352 -13.15 8.68 -1.85
C ASP A 352 -12.58 8.60 -0.43
N GLY A 353 -11.62 7.71 -0.18
CA GLY A 353 -10.88 7.63 1.09
C GLY A 353 -10.12 8.91 1.43
N ASP A 354 -9.87 9.81 0.46
CA ASP A 354 -9.02 10.99 0.61
C ASP A 354 -9.79 12.31 0.49
N ALA A 355 -10.99 12.27 -0.05
CA ALA A 355 -11.74 13.47 -0.45
C ALA A 355 -11.91 14.47 0.72
N TRP A 356 -12.10 13.99 1.94
CA TRP A 356 -12.22 14.84 3.13
C TRP A 356 -10.91 15.51 3.52
N MET A 357 -9.81 14.76 3.64
CA MET A 357 -8.52 15.39 3.97
C MET A 357 -8.04 16.36 2.88
N LEU A 358 -8.42 16.12 1.63
CA LEU A 358 -8.17 17.03 0.51
C LEU A 358 -8.92 18.36 0.65
N ARG A 359 -10.07 18.40 1.34
CA ARG A 359 -11.00 19.55 1.43
C ARG A 359 -10.95 20.30 2.77
N ASP A 360 -10.88 19.56 3.88
CA ASP A 360 -11.36 20.04 5.19
C ASP A 360 -10.43 21.04 5.89
N PHE A 361 -9.21 21.23 5.39
CA PHE A 361 -8.23 22.14 5.97
C PHE A 361 -8.17 23.45 5.18
N LYS A 362 -8.45 24.55 5.87
CA LYS A 362 -8.41 25.91 5.30
C LYS A 362 -7.01 26.32 4.86
N GLU A 363 -5.97 25.76 5.49
CA GLU A 363 -4.57 26.01 5.18
C GLU A 363 -4.10 25.33 3.90
N THR A 364 -4.81 24.30 3.43
CA THR A 364 -4.41 23.56 2.22
C THR A 364 -4.51 24.47 1.01
N ALA A 365 -3.35 24.87 0.49
CA ALA A 365 -3.23 25.68 -0.71
C ALA A 365 -3.51 24.86 -1.97
N VAL A 366 -3.12 23.58 -1.99
CA VAL A 366 -3.37 22.68 -3.13
C VAL A 366 -3.67 21.25 -2.68
N GLY A 367 -4.72 20.67 -3.26
CA GLY A 367 -5.03 19.25 -3.23
C GLY A 367 -4.60 18.61 -4.54
N VAL A 368 -3.71 17.63 -4.49
CA VAL A 368 -3.26 16.86 -5.67
C VAL A 368 -4.08 15.57 -5.74
N ILE A 369 -4.76 15.36 -6.87
CA ILE A 369 -5.54 14.15 -7.11
C ILE A 369 -4.85 13.33 -8.19
N VAL A 370 -4.37 12.14 -7.85
CA VAL A 370 -3.90 11.18 -8.86
C VAL A 370 -5.12 10.67 -9.61
N ASN A 371 -5.19 10.96 -10.92
CA ASN A 371 -6.41 10.82 -11.69
C ASN A 371 -6.72 9.35 -12.01
N ARG A 372 -7.51 8.72 -11.16
CA ARG A 372 -8.06 7.38 -11.38
C ARG A 372 -9.38 7.36 -12.13
N MET A 373 -9.91 8.52 -12.52
CA MET A 373 -11.24 8.65 -13.13
C MET A 373 -12.31 7.92 -12.31
N LYS A 374 -12.28 8.12 -11.00
CA LYS A 374 -13.28 7.61 -10.06
C LYS A 374 -14.48 8.57 -10.02
N LYS A 375 -15.65 8.02 -9.71
CA LYS A 375 -16.85 8.78 -9.36
C LYS A 375 -16.86 9.05 -7.85
N GLY A 376 -18.00 9.43 -7.28
CA GLY A 376 -18.13 9.65 -5.84
C GLY A 376 -17.60 11.01 -5.40
N GLU A 377 -17.16 11.09 -4.16
CA GLU A 377 -16.65 12.31 -3.52
C GLU A 377 -15.36 12.81 -4.19
N ILE A 378 -14.42 11.91 -4.49
CA ILE A 378 -13.20 12.25 -5.22
C ILE A 378 -13.51 12.62 -6.68
N GLY A 379 -14.56 12.05 -7.25
CA GLY A 379 -15.05 12.43 -8.58
C GLY A 379 -15.55 13.87 -8.60
N ALA A 380 -16.26 14.30 -7.55
CA ALA A 380 -16.70 15.68 -7.40
C ALA A 380 -15.50 16.64 -7.22
N ASP A 381 -14.45 16.23 -6.51
CA ASP A 381 -13.24 17.04 -6.37
C ASP A 381 -12.40 17.06 -7.66
N SER A 382 -12.39 15.96 -8.42
CA SER A 382 -11.81 15.89 -9.76
C SER A 382 -12.52 16.83 -10.75
N GLN A 383 -13.84 16.94 -10.66
CA GLN A 383 -14.61 17.90 -11.46
C GLN A 383 -14.18 19.35 -11.16
N LYS A 384 -14.02 19.70 -9.87
CA LYS A 384 -13.52 21.03 -9.48
C LYS A 384 -12.09 21.27 -9.98
N ALA A 385 -11.23 20.25 -9.94
CA ALA A 385 -9.88 20.35 -10.48
C ALA A 385 -9.89 20.63 -12.00
N ALA A 386 -10.76 19.96 -12.74
CA ALA A 386 -10.95 20.19 -14.17
C ALA A 386 -11.43 21.63 -14.47
N GLU A 387 -12.33 22.18 -13.65
CA GLU A 387 -12.80 23.58 -13.74
C GLU A 387 -11.74 24.62 -13.35
N GLN A 388 -10.69 24.19 -12.64
CA GLN A 388 -9.59 25.04 -12.19
C GLN A 388 -8.32 24.88 -13.03
N LEU A 389 -8.37 24.09 -14.09
CA LEU A 389 -7.21 23.75 -14.91
C LEU A 389 -6.49 25.00 -15.40
N GLY A 390 -5.21 25.10 -15.06
CA GLY A 390 -4.33 26.22 -15.42
C GLY A 390 -4.49 27.50 -14.59
N LYS A 391 -5.39 27.56 -13.61
CA LYS A 391 -5.49 28.71 -12.69
C LYS A 391 -4.30 28.73 -11.72
N ALA A 392 -3.74 29.92 -11.48
CA ALA A 392 -2.58 30.09 -10.61
C ALA A 392 -2.86 29.72 -9.13
N ASP A 393 -4.12 29.89 -8.71
CA ASP A 393 -4.63 29.64 -7.37
C ASP A 393 -5.50 28.37 -7.30
N ALA A 394 -5.37 27.45 -8.27
CA ALA A 394 -6.11 26.19 -8.29
C ALA A 394 -6.01 25.46 -6.94
N ARG A 395 -7.17 25.20 -6.33
CA ARG A 395 -7.31 24.50 -5.05
C ARG A 395 -7.18 23.00 -5.20
N PHE A 396 -7.57 22.47 -6.36
CA PHE A 396 -7.38 21.08 -6.75
C PHE A 396 -6.68 20.99 -8.09
N VAL A 397 -5.79 20.00 -8.24
CA VAL A 397 -5.13 19.65 -9.50
C VAL A 397 -5.26 18.16 -9.77
N LEU A 398 -5.39 17.78 -11.04
CA LEU A 398 -5.44 16.38 -11.47
C LEU A 398 -4.12 15.99 -12.11
N GLN A 399 -3.54 14.87 -11.69
CA GLN A 399 -2.33 14.33 -12.27
C GLN A 399 -2.63 13.01 -12.98
N GLY A 400 -2.43 13.00 -14.29
CA GLY A 400 -2.67 11.84 -15.14
C GLY A 400 -1.69 10.69 -14.88
N ARG A 401 -2.17 9.47 -15.09
CA ARG A 401 -1.36 8.23 -15.08
C ARG A 401 -1.73 7.31 -16.23
N ASP A 402 -0.78 6.48 -16.62
CA ASP A 402 -0.99 5.36 -17.53
C ASP A 402 -1.01 4.06 -16.71
N GLU A 403 -2.20 3.47 -16.57
CA GLU A 403 -2.38 2.25 -15.78
C GLU A 403 -1.74 1.02 -16.44
N GLN A 404 -1.35 1.08 -17.72
CA GLN A 404 -0.63 -0.01 -18.39
C GLN A 404 0.84 -0.07 -17.98
N THR A 405 1.46 1.08 -17.74
CA THR A 405 2.88 1.20 -17.35
C THR A 405 3.06 1.45 -15.86
N GLY A 406 2.00 1.91 -15.18
CA GLY A 406 2.01 2.32 -13.77
C GLY A 406 2.76 3.63 -13.53
N LEU A 407 2.96 4.43 -14.58
CA LEU A 407 3.70 5.68 -14.52
C LEU A 407 2.74 6.87 -14.64
N MET A 408 3.09 7.98 -13.98
CA MET A 408 2.44 9.26 -14.27
C MET A 408 2.73 9.71 -15.70
N ILE A 409 1.84 10.51 -16.27
CA ILE A 409 2.02 11.11 -17.60
C ILE A 409 1.99 12.64 -17.48
N PRO A 410 2.74 13.39 -18.32
CA PRO A 410 2.83 14.85 -18.23
C PRO A 410 1.57 15.54 -18.79
N ASP A 411 0.41 15.18 -18.24
CA ASP A 411 -0.95 15.55 -18.64
C ASP A 411 -1.87 15.33 -17.42
N GLU A 412 -2.99 16.05 -17.33
CA GLU A 412 -4.00 15.84 -16.30
C GLU A 412 -4.86 14.58 -16.58
N LYS A 413 -4.93 14.16 -17.85
CA LYS A 413 -5.72 13.02 -18.30
C LYS A 413 -4.99 11.71 -18.03
N SER A 414 -5.76 10.64 -17.80
CA SER A 414 -5.23 9.30 -17.57
C SER A 414 -5.62 8.32 -18.68
N ILE A 415 -4.87 7.23 -18.78
CA ILE A 415 -5.17 6.08 -19.64
C ILE A 415 -5.54 4.91 -18.73
N LYS A 416 -6.78 4.40 -18.88
CA LYS A 416 -7.22 3.19 -18.16
C LYS A 416 -6.52 1.95 -18.70
N TYR A 417 -6.31 0.98 -17.83
CA TYR A 417 -5.75 -0.30 -18.24
C TYR A 417 -6.55 -0.94 -19.39
N GLY A 418 -5.86 -1.45 -20.41
CA GLY A 418 -6.47 -2.02 -21.62
C GLY A 418 -7.17 -1.00 -22.52
N LYS A 419 -6.99 0.32 -22.29
CA LYS A 419 -7.47 1.41 -23.14
C LYS A 419 -6.28 2.19 -23.72
N THR A 420 -6.55 2.94 -24.78
CA THR A 420 -5.56 3.83 -25.43
C THR A 420 -5.97 5.30 -25.35
N GLU A 421 -7.23 5.58 -25.08
CA GLU A 421 -7.78 6.93 -24.99
C GLU A 421 -7.41 7.58 -23.65
N ARG A 422 -6.90 8.81 -23.71
CA ARG A 422 -6.71 9.68 -22.54
C ARG A 422 -8.01 10.36 -22.17
N LYS A 423 -8.45 10.21 -20.92
CA LYS A 423 -9.66 10.85 -20.38
C LYS A 423 -9.34 11.64 -19.12
N LEU A 424 -10.01 12.78 -18.98
CA LEU A 424 -9.84 13.64 -17.81
C LEU A 424 -10.70 13.19 -16.63
N LEU A 425 -11.91 12.72 -16.91
CA LEU A 425 -12.93 12.36 -15.92
C LEU A 425 -13.59 11.02 -16.30
N ALA A 426 -14.33 10.46 -15.35
CA ALA A 426 -14.96 9.13 -15.41
C ALA A 426 -16.06 8.97 -16.47
#